data_AF-A0A9W7DJ31-F1
#
_entry.id   AF-A0A9W7DJ31-F1
#
_cell.length_a   1.000
_cell.length_b   1.000
_cell.length_c   1.000
_cell.angle_alpha   90.00
_cell.angle_beta   90.00
_cell.angle_gamma   90.00
#
_symmetry.space_group_name_H-M   'P 1'
#
loop_
_entity.id
_entity.type
_entity.pdbx_description
1 polymer ?
#
loop_
_entity_poly.entity_id
_entity_poly.type
_entity_poly.pdbx_seq_one_letter_code
_entity_poly.pdbx_strand_id
1 'polypeptide(L)'
;MLYKPKHQKLILRCYPSKKLPGNETKPNNAELSYLIYYAKTRRTKLEKVCVFLDKKTKSDVAHGRIGHLTVTMYILQELINECTDNLGILTPTIITTLSSVLNLKDLSSSQLASNVFESYCQALQPQQTQIFSSDNALLKDFLKLSKEFIDLGGENGSEDWQRIGIQSTQVASSYVEATYTSQASLIQHCVTLLLSKLEKNASSPELVRTVTSSEQKIDTASLTIKDYAMLALKQFFDTNNKKQVDLSTKSVVGYALEKKSDLVWVNVLLEVCTKKTHIELRYRVISVLILELTKAKDIQSKSFLSMLISNLLSCEDVNMVGLPVKEILGDVLQLEKHLILNESGNQELADEYNDIVRSLSKHIYYNNQINDMVQEIFGYYYQLIATEKLQLSST
;
A
#
# COMPACT_ATOMS: atom_id res chain seq x y z
N MET A 1 -10.22 18.46 49.79
CA MET A 1 -10.43 17.41 48.76
C MET A 1 -10.67 18.09 47.42
N LEU A 2 -9.80 17.89 46.43
CA LEU A 2 -10.03 18.41 45.08
C LEU A 2 -11.18 17.62 44.42
N TYR A 3 -12.25 18.32 44.01
CA TYR A 3 -13.39 17.74 43.31
C TYR A 3 -12.93 17.10 41.98
N LYS A 4 -13.09 15.78 41.85
CA LYS A 4 -12.83 15.06 40.59
C LYS A 4 -14.15 14.86 39.82
N PRO A 5 -14.27 15.36 38.58
CA PRO A 5 -15.41 15.10 37.70
C PRO A 5 -15.68 13.60 37.49
N LYS A 6 -16.95 13.25 37.21
CA LYS A 6 -17.40 11.85 37.06
C LYS A 6 -16.57 11.06 36.03
N HIS A 7 -16.35 11.59 34.83
CA HIS A 7 -15.57 10.92 33.78
C HIS A 7 -14.15 10.56 34.24
N GLN A 8 -13.48 11.44 34.98
CA GLN A 8 -12.14 11.16 35.50
C GLN A 8 -12.13 10.02 36.50
N LYS A 9 -13.15 9.97 37.39
CA LYS A 9 -13.29 8.87 38.36
C LYS A 9 -13.51 7.53 37.65
N LEU A 10 -14.37 7.49 36.63
CA LEU A 10 -14.64 6.27 35.85
C LEU A 10 -13.38 5.77 35.15
N ILE A 11 -12.66 6.67 34.48
CA ILE A 11 -11.41 6.31 33.80
C ILE A 11 -10.40 5.77 34.80
N LEU A 12 -10.15 6.47 35.91
CA LEU A 12 -9.16 6.05 36.90
C LEU A 12 -9.49 4.69 37.55
N ARG A 13 -10.77 4.33 37.68
CA ARG A 13 -11.19 3.02 38.21
C ARG A 13 -10.90 1.86 37.27
N CYS A 14 -10.67 2.12 35.98
CA CYS A 14 -10.25 1.09 35.04
C CYS A 14 -8.81 0.61 35.29
N TYR A 15 -7.99 1.37 36.01
CA TYR A 15 -6.58 1.06 36.24
C TYR A 15 -6.42 0.23 37.53
N PRO A 16 -5.71 -0.91 37.48
CA PRO A 16 -5.50 -1.74 38.65
C PRO A 16 -4.64 -1.03 39.70
N SER A 17 -4.93 -1.25 40.98
CA SER A 17 -4.23 -0.58 42.09
C SER A 17 -2.86 -1.19 42.41
N LYS A 18 -2.61 -2.43 41.98
CA LYS A 18 -1.32 -3.11 42.17
C LYS A 18 -0.38 -2.78 41.01
N LYS A 19 0.90 -2.51 41.32
CA LYS A 19 1.96 -2.43 40.30
C LYS A 19 2.17 -3.83 39.70
N LEU A 20 1.45 -4.13 38.63
CA LEU A 20 1.70 -5.32 37.82
C LEU A 20 2.74 -4.98 36.74
N PRO A 21 3.54 -5.97 36.29
CA PRO A 21 4.39 -5.77 35.12
C PRO A 21 3.53 -5.45 33.88
N GLY A 22 4.06 -4.64 32.97
CA GLY A 22 3.28 -3.99 31.90
C GLY A 22 2.58 -4.96 30.94
N ASN A 23 3.17 -6.14 30.73
CA ASN A 23 2.66 -7.23 29.89
C ASN A 23 1.46 -7.99 30.50
N GLU A 24 1.28 -7.96 31.82
CA GLU A 24 0.16 -8.62 32.52
C GLU A 24 -0.93 -7.64 32.96
N THR A 25 -0.74 -6.35 32.71
CA THR A 25 -1.64 -5.32 33.19
C THR A 25 -2.89 -5.23 32.30
N LYS A 26 -4.02 -5.70 32.81
CA LYS A 26 -5.35 -5.58 32.18
C LYS A 26 -6.24 -4.56 32.90
N PRO A 27 -7.20 -3.94 32.21
CA PRO A 27 -8.19 -3.07 32.84
C PRO A 27 -9.09 -3.85 33.82
N ASN A 28 -9.65 -3.14 34.79
CA ASN A 28 -10.76 -3.67 35.60
C ASN A 28 -12.02 -3.76 34.73
N ASN A 29 -12.32 -4.96 34.20
CA ASN A 29 -13.36 -5.16 33.18
C ASN A 29 -14.74 -4.57 33.53
N ALA A 30 -15.22 -4.73 34.76
CA ALA A 30 -16.52 -4.17 35.17
C ALA A 30 -16.55 -2.63 35.11
N GLU A 31 -15.44 -1.99 35.50
CA GLU A 31 -15.32 -0.53 35.46
C GLU A 31 -15.14 -0.05 34.01
N LEU A 32 -14.45 -0.82 33.18
CA LEU A 32 -14.32 -0.56 31.75
C LEU A 32 -15.68 -0.60 31.06
N SER A 33 -16.46 -1.67 31.22
CA SER A 33 -17.80 -1.76 30.63
C SER A 33 -18.69 -0.59 31.06
N TYR A 34 -18.60 -0.15 32.31
CA TYR A 34 -19.35 1.01 32.79
C TYR A 34 -18.85 2.34 32.21
N LEU A 35 -17.53 2.50 32.01
CA LEU A 35 -16.95 3.64 31.30
C LEU A 35 -17.45 3.69 29.85
N ILE A 36 -17.46 2.56 29.15
CA ILE A 36 -17.94 2.45 27.77
C ILE A 36 -19.43 2.83 27.69
N TYR A 37 -20.27 2.24 28.54
CA TYR A 37 -21.69 2.62 28.63
C TYR A 37 -21.85 4.14 28.85
N TYR A 38 -21.08 4.71 29.79
CA TYR A 38 -21.11 6.14 30.05
C TYR A 38 -20.73 6.97 28.81
N ALA A 39 -19.67 6.58 28.09
CA ALA A 39 -19.18 7.27 26.91
C ALA A 39 -20.17 7.22 25.74
N LYS A 40 -20.77 6.05 25.47
CA LYS A 40 -21.77 5.84 24.41
C LYS A 40 -23.01 6.73 24.56
N THR A 41 -23.43 7.00 25.80
CA THR A 41 -24.73 7.66 26.03
C THR A 41 -24.83 9.08 25.45
N ARG A 42 -23.74 9.84 25.33
CA ARG A 42 -23.73 11.21 24.80
C ARG A 42 -22.37 11.59 24.24
N ARG A 43 -22.33 12.19 23.05
CA ARG A 43 -21.13 12.74 22.39
C ARG A 43 -20.24 13.58 23.32
N THR A 44 -20.82 14.53 24.07
CA THR A 44 -20.08 15.41 24.98
C THR A 44 -19.43 14.68 26.18
N LYS A 45 -19.90 13.47 26.51
CA LYS A 45 -19.24 12.62 27.52
C LYS A 45 -18.02 11.95 26.92
N LEU A 46 -18.12 11.45 25.69
CA LEU A 46 -17.01 10.89 24.93
C LEU A 46 -15.89 11.93 24.76
N GLU A 47 -16.21 13.16 24.37
CA GLU A 47 -15.24 14.27 24.26
C GLU A 47 -14.47 14.51 25.58
N LYS A 48 -15.17 14.48 26.72
CA LYS A 48 -14.54 14.61 28.05
C LYS A 48 -13.66 13.41 28.40
N VAL A 49 -14.02 12.21 27.95
CA VAL A 49 -13.21 11.01 28.10
C VAL A 49 -11.92 11.16 27.30
N CYS A 50 -12.00 11.52 26.01
CA CYS A 50 -10.85 11.78 25.14
C CYS A 50 -9.87 12.78 25.76
N VAL A 51 -10.36 13.97 26.16
CA VAL A 51 -9.52 15.02 26.75
C VAL A 51 -8.79 14.55 28.02
N PHE A 52 -9.43 13.72 28.83
CA PHE A 52 -8.79 13.20 30.03
C PHE A 52 -7.80 12.08 29.71
N LEU A 53 -8.12 11.21 28.75
CA LEU A 53 -7.20 10.17 28.28
C LEU A 53 -5.92 10.80 27.71
N ASP A 54 -6.00 11.85 26.89
CA ASP A 54 -4.82 12.56 26.38
C ASP A 54 -3.91 13.08 27.52
N LYS A 55 -4.49 13.72 28.53
CA LYS A 55 -3.75 14.22 29.70
C LYS A 55 -3.10 13.07 30.47
N LYS A 56 -3.83 11.96 30.60
CA LYS A 56 -3.38 10.79 31.32
C LYS A 56 -2.26 10.07 30.56
N THR A 57 -2.39 9.84 29.26
CA THR A 57 -1.36 9.29 28.38
C THR A 57 -0.07 10.10 28.50
N LYS A 58 -0.11 11.44 28.37
CA LYS A 58 1.08 12.30 28.52
C LYS A 58 1.74 12.12 29.89
N SER A 59 0.94 12.06 30.94
CA SER A 59 1.45 11.84 32.30
C SER A 59 2.03 10.42 32.48
N ASP A 60 1.42 9.40 31.93
CA ASP A 60 1.89 8.00 32.06
C ASP A 60 3.19 7.80 31.25
N VAL A 61 3.29 8.38 30.05
CA VAL A 61 4.51 8.41 29.21
C VAL A 61 5.66 9.12 29.94
N ALA A 62 5.42 10.33 30.47
CA ALA A 62 6.45 11.11 31.17
C ALA A 62 7.04 10.40 32.41
N HIS A 63 6.30 9.45 32.98
CA HIS A 63 6.73 8.66 34.15
C HIS A 63 7.08 7.21 33.79
N GLY A 64 7.14 6.85 32.50
CA GLY A 64 7.45 5.48 32.05
C GLY A 64 6.48 4.41 32.57
N ARG A 65 5.21 4.74 32.78
CA ARG A 65 4.20 3.84 33.35
C ARG A 65 3.59 2.92 32.29
N ILE A 66 4.39 1.97 31.79
CA ILE A 66 4.03 1.05 30.70
C ILE A 66 2.71 0.33 30.98
N GLY A 67 2.52 -0.28 32.16
CA GLY A 67 1.28 -0.98 32.50
C GLY A 67 0.03 -0.09 32.48
N HIS A 68 0.15 1.20 32.82
CA HIS A 68 -0.97 2.13 32.65
C HIS A 68 -1.25 2.41 31.17
N LEU A 69 -0.22 2.55 30.34
CA LEU A 69 -0.40 2.73 28.91
C LEU A 69 -1.05 1.49 28.26
N THR A 70 -0.72 0.29 28.72
CA THR A 70 -1.42 -0.96 28.37
C THR A 70 -2.92 -0.84 28.65
N VAL A 71 -3.31 -0.40 29.85
CA VAL A 71 -4.73 -0.18 30.20
C VAL A 71 -5.37 0.89 29.34
N THR A 72 -4.67 1.99 29.05
CA THR A 72 -5.16 3.05 28.16
C THR A 72 -5.43 2.51 26.76
N MET A 73 -4.55 1.66 26.21
CA MET A 73 -4.75 1.03 24.90
C MET A 73 -5.96 0.09 24.89
N TYR A 74 -6.18 -0.70 25.95
CA TYR A 74 -7.41 -1.51 26.07
C TYR A 74 -8.68 -0.64 26.17
N ILE A 75 -8.62 0.49 26.87
CA ILE A 75 -9.75 1.45 26.89
C ILE A 75 -10.02 1.99 25.48
N LEU A 76 -8.97 2.37 24.74
CA LEU A 76 -9.13 2.88 23.37
C LEU A 76 -9.70 1.81 22.44
N GLN A 77 -9.23 0.56 22.54
CA GLN A 77 -9.75 -0.57 21.78
C GLN A 77 -11.27 -0.73 21.94
N GLU A 78 -11.75 -0.74 23.18
CA GLU A 78 -13.19 -0.85 23.45
C GLU A 78 -13.96 0.39 22.99
N LEU A 79 -13.40 1.60 23.14
CA LEU A 79 -14.02 2.82 22.63
C LEU A 79 -14.13 2.83 21.10
N ILE A 80 -13.12 2.34 20.38
CA ILE A 80 -13.14 2.19 18.93
C ILE A 80 -14.28 1.25 18.52
N ASN A 81 -14.37 0.09 19.17
CA ASN A 81 -15.36 -0.94 18.85
C ASN A 81 -16.80 -0.49 19.17
N GLU A 82 -16.98 0.26 20.26
CA GLU A 82 -18.32 0.53 20.82
C GLU A 82 -18.84 1.94 20.53
N CYS A 83 -17.97 2.87 20.11
CA CYS A 83 -18.33 4.25 19.78
C CYS A 83 -18.02 4.62 18.32
N THR A 84 -18.13 3.67 17.38
CA THR A 84 -17.82 3.83 15.94
C THR A 84 -18.51 5.04 15.29
N ASP A 85 -19.76 5.33 15.66
CA ASP A 85 -20.53 6.48 15.11
C ASP A 85 -19.91 7.85 15.43
N ASN A 86 -19.01 7.90 16.43
CA ASN A 86 -18.33 9.12 16.86
C ASN A 86 -16.81 8.99 16.71
N LEU A 87 -16.34 8.11 15.82
CA LEU A 87 -14.93 7.79 15.66
C LEU A 87 -14.06 9.03 15.37
N GLY A 88 -14.57 10.00 14.61
CA GLY A 88 -13.86 11.26 14.34
C GLY A 88 -13.45 12.04 15.61
N ILE A 89 -14.19 11.91 16.71
CA ILE A 89 -13.86 12.52 18.01
C ILE A 89 -12.76 11.76 18.73
N LEU A 90 -12.71 10.45 18.53
CA LEU A 90 -11.68 9.57 19.10
C LEU A 90 -10.34 9.70 18.36
N THR A 91 -10.39 9.93 17.03
CA THR A 91 -9.23 9.93 16.13
C THR A 91 -8.03 10.73 16.67
N PRO A 92 -8.17 12.00 17.11
CA PRO A 92 -7.02 12.74 17.64
C PRO A 92 -6.37 12.05 18.84
N THR A 93 -7.17 11.58 19.80
CA THR A 93 -6.68 10.90 21.02
C THR A 93 -6.07 9.54 20.72
N ILE A 94 -6.60 8.82 19.72
CA ILE A 94 -6.02 7.55 19.24
C ILE A 94 -4.64 7.83 18.64
N ILE A 95 -4.55 8.79 17.72
CA ILE A 95 -3.28 9.12 17.05
C ILE A 95 -2.21 9.55 18.05
N THR A 96 -2.53 10.50 18.93
CA THR A 96 -1.59 11.00 19.94
C THR A 96 -1.13 9.89 20.88
N THR A 97 -2.04 8.99 21.28
CA THR A 97 -1.71 7.91 22.21
C THR A 97 -0.83 6.86 21.55
N LEU A 98 -1.17 6.40 20.34
CA LEU A 98 -0.38 5.40 19.63
C LEU A 98 1.01 5.93 19.28
N SER A 99 1.14 7.15 18.74
CA SER A 99 2.46 7.77 18.52
C SER A 99 3.27 7.89 19.81
N SER A 100 2.64 8.24 20.93
CA SER A 100 3.35 8.31 22.22
C SER A 100 3.84 6.95 22.70
N VAL A 101 3.06 5.89 22.48
CA VAL A 101 3.45 4.51 22.83
C VAL A 101 4.60 4.03 21.95
N LEU A 102 4.55 4.25 20.64
CA LEU A 102 5.63 3.86 19.72
C LEU A 102 6.97 4.53 20.08
N ASN A 103 6.94 5.78 20.52
CA ASN A 103 8.12 6.53 20.95
C ASN A 103 8.82 5.95 22.19
N LEU A 104 8.14 5.12 23.00
CA LEU A 104 8.76 4.44 24.13
C LEU A 104 9.67 3.28 23.70
N LYS A 105 9.55 2.80 22.45
CA LYS A 105 10.32 1.69 21.89
C LYS A 105 10.23 0.40 22.73
N ASP A 106 9.10 0.18 23.39
CA ASP A 106 8.78 -1.06 24.10
C ASP A 106 8.04 -2.02 23.17
N LEU A 107 8.60 -3.22 22.95
CA LEU A 107 8.06 -4.18 21.99
C LEU A 107 6.64 -4.62 22.34
N SER A 108 6.39 -4.97 23.60
CA SER A 108 5.09 -5.47 24.04
C SER A 108 3.98 -4.43 23.89
N SER A 109 4.30 -3.16 24.18
CA SER A 109 3.40 -2.04 24.02
C SER A 109 3.14 -1.73 22.55
N SER A 110 4.17 -1.80 21.71
CA SER A 110 4.03 -1.58 20.26
C SER A 110 3.23 -2.69 19.57
N GLN A 111 3.35 -3.94 20.02
CA GLN A 111 2.49 -5.05 19.54
C GLN A 111 1.01 -4.78 19.87
N LEU A 112 0.71 -4.38 21.11
CA LEU A 112 -0.65 -4.01 21.48
C LEU A 112 -1.13 -2.77 20.70
N ALA A 113 -0.28 -1.75 20.54
CA ALA A 113 -0.57 -0.56 19.76
C ALA A 113 -0.89 -0.90 18.30
N SER A 114 -0.19 -1.88 17.71
CA SER A 114 -0.44 -2.36 16.35
C SER A 114 -1.84 -2.99 16.22
N ASN A 115 -2.26 -3.80 17.18
CA ASN A 115 -3.61 -4.37 17.20
C ASN A 115 -4.70 -3.28 17.33
N VAL A 116 -4.45 -2.27 18.17
CA VAL A 116 -5.36 -1.12 18.32
C VAL A 116 -5.40 -0.29 17.03
N PHE A 117 -4.25 -0.11 16.37
CA PHE A 117 -4.17 0.60 15.09
C PHE A 117 -4.92 -0.13 13.98
N GLU A 118 -4.79 -1.45 13.89
CA GLU A 118 -5.55 -2.27 12.95
C GLU A 118 -7.06 -2.12 13.17
N SER A 119 -7.51 -2.29 14.42
CA SER A 119 -8.92 -2.15 14.78
C SER A 119 -9.45 -0.75 14.49
N TYR A 120 -8.63 0.28 14.75
CA TYR A 120 -8.96 1.66 14.42
C TYR A 120 -9.12 1.84 12.91
N CYS A 121 -8.16 1.39 12.10
CA CYS A 121 -8.21 1.50 10.64
C CYS A 121 -9.41 0.75 10.05
N GLN A 122 -9.74 -0.43 10.58
CA GLN A 122 -10.92 -1.19 10.18
C GLN A 122 -12.22 -0.43 10.48
N ALA A 123 -12.37 0.13 11.68
CA ALA A 123 -13.52 0.95 12.04
C ALA A 123 -13.59 2.27 11.25
N LEU A 124 -12.43 2.81 10.89
CA LEU A 124 -12.29 4.06 10.16
C LEU A 124 -12.68 3.91 8.69
N GLN A 125 -12.36 2.78 8.06
CA GLN A 125 -12.51 2.55 6.62
C GLN A 125 -13.82 3.08 6.02
N PRO A 126 -15.02 2.71 6.52
CA PRO A 126 -16.28 3.15 5.93
C PRO A 126 -16.60 4.65 6.11
N GLN A 127 -15.87 5.35 6.99
CA GLN A 127 -16.13 6.75 7.37
C GLN A 127 -14.92 7.67 7.13
N GLN A 128 -13.84 7.17 6.50
CA GLN A 128 -12.59 7.90 6.26
C GLN A 128 -12.82 9.25 5.58
N THR A 129 -13.52 9.21 4.44
CA THR A 129 -13.84 10.42 3.66
C THR A 129 -14.58 11.45 4.50
N GLN A 130 -15.58 11.03 5.30
CA GLN A 130 -16.31 11.94 6.18
C GLN A 130 -15.42 12.56 7.26
N ILE A 131 -14.50 11.78 7.86
CA ILE A 131 -13.66 12.26 8.97
C ILE A 131 -12.54 13.19 8.47
N PHE A 132 -11.92 12.88 7.33
CA PHE A 132 -10.71 13.59 6.88
C PHE A 132 -10.94 14.68 5.85
N SER A 133 -12.05 14.67 5.10
CA SER A 133 -12.29 15.63 4.00
C SER A 133 -12.20 17.10 4.43
N SER A 134 -12.65 17.43 5.63
CA SER A 134 -12.62 18.79 6.17
C SER A 134 -11.43 19.08 7.09
N ASP A 135 -10.63 18.08 7.46
CA ASP A 135 -9.53 18.21 8.41
C ASP A 135 -8.22 17.65 7.86
N ASN A 136 -7.56 18.48 7.05
CA ASN A 136 -6.27 18.16 6.45
C ASN A 136 -5.15 18.00 7.49
N ALA A 137 -5.25 18.62 8.67
CA ALA A 137 -4.25 18.46 9.71
C ALA A 137 -4.37 17.05 10.32
N LEU A 138 -5.59 16.63 10.63
CA LEU A 138 -5.87 15.29 11.13
C LEU A 138 -5.48 14.19 10.14
N LEU A 139 -5.74 14.39 8.84
CA LEU A 139 -5.27 13.48 7.80
C LEU A 139 -3.74 13.36 7.78
N LYS A 140 -3.01 14.48 7.90
CA LYS A 140 -1.55 14.46 7.96
C LYS A 140 -1.04 13.71 9.18
N ASP A 141 -1.66 13.92 10.35
CA ASP A 141 -1.29 13.23 11.58
C ASP A 141 -1.56 11.72 11.48
N PHE A 142 -2.67 11.32 10.88
CA PHE A 142 -3.00 9.91 10.62
C PHE A 142 -1.98 9.24 9.70
N LEU A 143 -1.61 9.90 8.59
CA LEU A 143 -0.62 9.36 7.66
C LEU A 143 0.78 9.31 8.27
N LYS A 144 1.11 10.28 9.13
CA LYS A 144 2.35 10.26 9.90
C LYS A 144 2.39 9.06 10.85
N LEU A 145 1.32 8.82 11.61
CA LEU A 145 1.23 7.63 12.47
C LEU A 145 1.35 6.33 11.68
N SER A 146 0.65 6.24 10.53
CA SER A 146 0.74 5.08 9.64
C SER A 146 2.19 4.82 9.24
N LYS A 147 2.92 5.89 8.87
CA LYS A 147 4.35 5.80 8.54
C LYS A 147 5.21 5.40 9.74
N GLU A 148 4.95 5.93 10.93
CA GLU A 148 5.66 5.55 12.17
C GLU A 148 5.55 4.05 12.44
N PHE A 149 4.37 3.46 12.22
CA PHE A 149 4.17 2.01 12.32
C PHE A 149 4.94 1.22 11.25
N ILE A 150 4.88 1.67 9.99
CA ILE A 150 5.58 1.02 8.86
C ILE A 150 7.10 1.07 9.06
N ASP A 151 7.63 2.18 9.58
CA ASP A 151 9.06 2.40 9.82
C ASP A 151 9.66 1.43 10.86
N LEU A 152 8.83 0.83 11.73
CA LEU A 152 9.25 -0.27 12.61
C LEU A 152 9.74 -1.50 11.83
N GLY A 153 9.30 -1.62 10.57
CA GLY A 153 9.66 -2.66 9.61
C GLY A 153 11.11 -2.64 9.12
N GLY A 154 11.88 -1.58 9.43
CA GLY A 154 13.20 -1.32 8.86
C GLY A 154 14.24 -2.45 9.02
N GLU A 155 15.37 -2.32 8.33
CA GLU A 155 16.42 -3.35 8.26
C GLU A 155 17.14 -3.63 9.59
N ASN A 156 17.15 -2.66 10.51
CA ASN A 156 17.90 -2.74 11.77
C ASN A 156 17.09 -3.27 12.96
N GLY A 157 15.82 -3.62 12.76
CA GLY A 157 14.94 -4.13 13.82
C GLY A 157 15.04 -5.65 14.01
N SER A 158 14.74 -6.15 15.21
CA SER A 158 14.49 -7.60 15.40
C SER A 158 13.32 -8.07 14.54
N GLU A 159 13.23 -9.38 14.30
CA GLU A 159 12.12 -9.95 13.51
C GLU A 159 10.74 -9.51 14.02
N ASP A 160 10.55 -9.40 15.35
CA ASP A 160 9.28 -8.97 15.92
C ASP A 160 8.90 -7.54 15.52
N TRP A 161 9.87 -6.62 15.51
CA TRP A 161 9.64 -5.24 15.02
C TRP A 161 9.34 -5.23 13.53
N GLN A 162 10.05 -6.08 12.77
CA GLN A 162 9.82 -6.22 11.33
C GLN A 162 8.41 -6.72 11.03
N ARG A 163 7.90 -7.68 11.81
CA ARG A 163 6.52 -8.18 11.70
C ARG A 163 5.50 -7.08 11.93
N ILE A 164 5.67 -6.24 12.96
CA ILE A 164 4.77 -5.11 13.22
C ILE A 164 4.73 -4.17 12.00
N GLY A 165 5.90 -3.82 11.45
CA GLY A 165 5.97 -2.95 10.27
C GLY A 165 5.28 -3.55 9.04
N ILE A 166 5.53 -4.83 8.75
CA ILE A 166 4.91 -5.54 7.61
C ILE A 166 3.39 -5.65 7.80
N GLN A 167 2.92 -6.04 8.99
CA GLN A 167 1.48 -6.06 9.31
C GLN A 167 0.85 -4.68 9.12
N SER A 168 1.57 -3.62 9.49
CA SER A 168 1.09 -2.25 9.29
C SER A 168 0.96 -1.87 7.81
N THR A 169 1.80 -2.44 6.91
CA THR A 169 1.59 -2.30 5.46
C THR A 169 0.33 -3.03 4.97
N GLN A 170 -0.02 -4.18 5.56
CA GLN A 170 -1.25 -4.92 5.26
C GLN A 170 -2.48 -4.10 5.67
N VAL A 171 -2.45 -3.52 6.88
CA VAL A 171 -3.47 -2.59 7.37
C VAL A 171 -3.62 -1.41 6.40
N ALA A 172 -2.51 -0.83 5.95
CA ALA A 172 -2.53 0.26 4.97
C ALA A 172 -3.16 -0.19 3.64
N SER A 173 -2.77 -1.34 3.09
CA SER A 173 -3.32 -1.85 1.82
C SER A 173 -4.82 -2.15 1.87
N SER A 174 -5.33 -2.55 3.03
CA SER A 174 -6.72 -2.97 3.20
C SER A 174 -7.65 -1.82 3.53
N TYR A 175 -7.22 -0.95 4.44
CA TYR A 175 -8.12 -0.02 5.11
C TYR A 175 -7.86 1.43 4.76
N VAL A 176 -6.76 1.79 4.11
CA VAL A 176 -6.36 3.20 3.89
C VAL A 176 -6.64 3.60 2.44
N GLU A 177 -7.54 4.57 2.23
CA GLU A 177 -8.09 4.90 0.90
C GLU A 177 -7.10 5.62 -0.03
N ALA A 178 -6.69 5.00 -1.15
CA ALA A 178 -5.72 5.55 -2.12
C ALA A 178 -6.04 6.95 -2.70
N THR A 179 -7.28 7.44 -2.52
CA THR A 179 -7.75 8.74 -3.03
C THR A 179 -6.96 9.91 -2.46
N TYR A 180 -6.48 9.83 -1.23
CA TYR A 180 -5.71 10.92 -0.60
C TYR A 180 -4.33 11.08 -1.24
N THR A 181 -3.99 12.29 -1.70
CA THR A 181 -2.77 12.56 -2.49
C THR A 181 -1.47 12.27 -1.76
N SER A 182 -1.45 12.49 -0.44
CA SER A 182 -0.35 12.13 0.46
C SER A 182 -0.17 10.63 0.66
N GLN A 183 -1.06 9.78 0.14
CA GLN A 183 -0.86 8.33 0.15
C GLN A 183 -0.04 7.80 -1.01
N ALA A 184 0.17 8.58 -2.09
CA ALA A 184 1.09 8.17 -3.13
C ALA A 184 2.49 7.86 -2.55
N SER A 185 2.94 8.68 -1.59
CA SER A 185 4.17 8.42 -0.84
C SER A 185 4.04 7.31 0.20
N LEU A 186 2.86 7.11 0.80
CA LEU A 186 2.65 6.02 1.77
C LEU A 186 2.67 4.64 1.09
N ILE A 187 1.93 4.45 0.00
CA ILE A 187 1.93 3.20 -0.78
C ILE A 187 3.34 2.93 -1.30
N GLN A 188 4.02 3.94 -1.84
CA GLN A 188 5.41 3.81 -2.26
C GLN A 188 6.32 3.36 -1.13
N HIS A 189 6.15 3.94 0.07
CA HIS A 189 6.93 3.57 1.25
C HIS A 189 6.66 2.13 1.69
N CYS A 190 5.39 1.72 1.74
CA CYS A 190 4.99 0.33 2.01
C CYS A 190 5.62 -0.65 1.02
N VAL A 191 5.42 -0.43 -0.28
CA VAL A 191 5.93 -1.32 -1.33
C VAL A 191 7.46 -1.36 -1.30
N THR A 192 8.14 -0.24 -1.12
CA THR A 192 9.61 -0.19 -1.01
C THR A 192 10.12 -1.01 0.17
N LEU A 193 9.48 -0.89 1.33
CA LEU A 193 9.81 -1.70 2.50
C LEU A 193 9.61 -3.19 2.23
N LEU A 194 8.49 -3.57 1.64
CA LEU A 194 8.19 -4.97 1.35
C LEU A 194 9.20 -5.58 0.38
N LEU A 195 9.54 -4.86 -0.69
CA LEU A 195 10.53 -5.30 -1.67
C LEU A 195 11.94 -5.40 -1.09
N SER A 196 12.30 -4.56 -0.11
CA SER A 196 13.62 -4.69 0.55
C SER A 196 13.76 -5.93 1.42
N LYS A 197 12.63 -6.57 1.81
CA LYS A 197 12.64 -7.83 2.57
C LYS A 197 12.71 -9.07 1.68
N LEU A 198 12.36 -8.95 0.41
CA LEU A 198 12.38 -10.08 -0.52
C LEU A 198 13.81 -10.34 -1.01
N GLU A 199 14.14 -11.62 -1.22
CA GLU A 199 15.38 -11.97 -1.92
C GLU A 199 15.28 -11.54 -3.38
N LYS A 200 16.33 -10.88 -3.89
CA LYS A 200 16.43 -10.45 -5.28
C LYS A 200 16.89 -11.59 -6.19
N ASN A 201 16.21 -12.74 -6.13
CA ASN A 201 16.49 -13.91 -6.94
C ASN A 201 15.18 -14.53 -7.45
N ALA A 202 15.05 -14.69 -8.77
CA ALA A 202 13.86 -15.28 -9.40
C ALA A 202 13.59 -16.74 -8.98
N SER A 203 14.62 -17.46 -8.54
CA SER A 203 14.51 -18.85 -8.08
C SER A 203 14.10 -18.96 -6.60
N SER A 204 13.77 -17.84 -5.94
CA SER A 204 13.50 -17.88 -4.51
C SER A 204 12.24 -18.69 -4.22
N PRO A 205 12.28 -19.56 -3.19
CA PRO A 205 11.17 -20.45 -2.88
C PRO A 205 9.88 -19.69 -2.51
N GLU A 206 9.94 -18.43 -2.07
CA GLU A 206 8.73 -17.64 -1.78
C GLU A 206 7.94 -17.28 -3.05
N LEU A 207 8.66 -17.00 -4.15
CA LEU A 207 8.08 -16.75 -5.46
C LEU A 207 7.56 -18.05 -6.08
N VAL A 208 8.34 -19.14 -6.01
CA VAL A 208 7.97 -20.45 -6.59
C VAL A 208 6.80 -21.11 -5.86
N ARG A 209 6.78 -21.07 -4.51
CA ARG A 209 5.64 -21.56 -3.72
C ARG A 209 4.36 -20.80 -4.08
N THR A 210 4.46 -19.52 -4.37
CA THR A 210 3.31 -18.70 -4.75
C THR A 210 2.77 -19.02 -6.14
N VAL A 211 3.65 -19.23 -7.13
CA VAL A 211 3.25 -19.57 -8.51
C VAL A 211 2.52 -20.93 -8.55
N THR A 212 2.84 -21.82 -7.62
CA THR A 212 2.31 -23.20 -7.57
C THR A 212 1.14 -23.42 -6.61
N SER A 213 0.93 -22.52 -5.63
CA SER A 213 -0.08 -22.74 -4.58
C SER A 213 -1.45 -22.22 -4.99
N SER A 214 -2.29 -23.14 -5.44
CA SER A 214 -3.73 -23.08 -5.17
C SER A 214 -3.94 -22.98 -3.66
N GLU A 215 -4.85 -22.10 -3.23
CA GLU A 215 -5.27 -21.69 -1.88
C GLU A 215 -5.28 -22.76 -0.76
N GLN A 216 -4.13 -23.36 -0.42
CA GLN A 216 -3.99 -24.16 0.78
C GLN A 216 -3.84 -23.23 1.98
N LYS A 217 -4.59 -23.51 3.06
CA LYS A 217 -4.48 -22.81 4.35
C LYS A 217 -3.02 -22.80 4.80
N ILE A 218 -2.38 -21.64 4.64
CA ILE A 218 -1.00 -21.42 5.08
C ILE A 218 -0.99 -21.47 6.61
N ASP A 219 -0.19 -22.38 7.18
CA ASP A 219 0.07 -22.40 8.61
C ASP A 219 0.91 -21.16 8.99
N THR A 220 0.23 -20.16 9.54
CA THR A 220 0.81 -18.85 9.86
C THR A 220 1.94 -18.92 10.88
N ALA A 221 2.04 -20.00 11.67
CA ALA A 221 3.11 -20.19 12.65
C ALA A 221 4.49 -20.46 12.02
N SER A 222 4.52 -20.86 10.74
CA SER A 222 5.75 -21.24 10.01
C SER A 222 6.27 -20.16 9.06
N LEU A 223 5.60 -19.00 8.98
CA LEU A 223 5.94 -17.98 7.99
C LEU A 223 7.19 -17.18 8.38
N THR A 224 8.08 -17.03 7.41
CA THR A 224 9.25 -16.15 7.51
C THR A 224 8.85 -14.69 7.26
N ILE A 225 9.72 -13.74 7.61
CA ILE A 225 9.55 -12.31 7.27
C ILE A 225 9.32 -12.11 5.76
N LYS A 226 9.97 -12.93 4.92
CA LYS A 226 9.85 -12.87 3.47
C LYS A 226 8.47 -13.32 3.00
N ASP A 227 7.93 -14.38 3.61
CA ASP A 227 6.57 -14.85 3.33
C ASP A 227 5.54 -13.78 3.71
N TYR A 228 5.68 -13.18 4.89
CA TYR A 228 4.83 -12.06 5.30
C TYR A 228 4.93 -10.87 4.34
N ALA A 229 6.14 -10.53 3.89
CA ALA A 229 6.35 -9.43 2.95
C ALA A 229 5.68 -9.71 1.59
N MET A 230 5.79 -10.94 1.08
CA MET A 230 5.15 -11.36 -0.16
C MET A 230 3.61 -11.35 -0.06
N LEU A 231 3.06 -11.84 1.06
CA LEU A 231 1.62 -11.81 1.30
C LEU A 231 1.10 -10.37 1.39
N ALA A 232 1.82 -9.49 2.09
CA ALA A 232 1.47 -8.08 2.19
C ALA A 232 1.56 -7.37 0.83
N LEU A 233 2.57 -7.65 0.01
CA LEU A 233 2.71 -7.06 -1.32
C LEU A 233 1.53 -7.42 -2.22
N LYS A 234 1.12 -8.69 -2.23
CA LYS A 234 -0.04 -9.16 -2.98
C LYS A 234 -1.33 -8.44 -2.60
N GLN A 235 -1.48 -8.10 -1.33
CA GLN A 235 -2.67 -7.41 -0.81
C GLN A 235 -2.82 -5.99 -1.38
N PHE A 236 -1.72 -5.33 -1.77
CA PHE A 236 -1.79 -4.06 -2.50
C PHE A 236 -2.43 -4.19 -3.89
N PHE A 237 -2.36 -5.38 -4.49
CA PHE A 237 -2.94 -5.69 -5.79
C PHE A 237 -4.32 -6.36 -5.68
N ASP A 238 -4.62 -7.02 -4.56
CA ASP A 238 -5.94 -7.59 -4.23
C ASP A 238 -6.95 -6.50 -3.85
N THR A 239 -7.29 -5.64 -4.79
CA THR A 239 -8.13 -4.45 -4.58
C THR A 239 -8.99 -4.15 -5.79
N ASN A 240 -10.14 -3.51 -5.54
CA ASN A 240 -11.00 -2.93 -6.57
C ASN A 240 -10.68 -1.45 -6.85
N ASN A 241 -9.66 -0.89 -6.19
CA ASN A 241 -9.27 0.51 -6.36
C ASN A 241 -8.21 0.67 -7.46
N LYS A 242 -8.62 1.24 -8.60
CA LYS A 242 -7.75 1.54 -9.76
C LYS A 242 -6.47 2.28 -9.35
N LYS A 243 -6.60 3.32 -8.53
CA LYS A 243 -5.49 4.18 -8.11
C LYS A 243 -4.49 3.42 -7.23
N GLN A 244 -4.96 2.48 -6.41
CA GLN A 244 -4.09 1.63 -5.61
C GLN A 244 -3.26 0.70 -6.49
N VAL A 245 -3.86 0.06 -7.51
CA VAL A 245 -3.13 -0.76 -8.49
C VAL A 245 -2.07 0.08 -9.22
N ASP A 246 -2.44 1.29 -9.65
CA ASP A 246 -1.51 2.17 -10.36
C ASP A 246 -0.31 2.57 -9.51
N LEU A 247 -0.56 3.03 -8.28
CA LEU A 247 0.48 3.48 -7.36
C LEU A 247 1.36 2.31 -6.93
N SER A 248 0.79 1.12 -6.72
CA SER A 248 1.54 -0.07 -6.33
C SER A 248 2.44 -0.55 -7.47
N THR A 249 1.91 -0.62 -8.69
CA THR A 249 2.69 -0.96 -9.90
C THR A 249 3.83 0.03 -10.09
N LYS A 250 3.53 1.33 -10.03
CA LYS A 250 4.54 2.39 -10.15
C LYS A 250 5.63 2.27 -9.08
N SER A 251 5.27 1.89 -7.86
CA SER A 251 6.21 1.74 -6.76
C SER A 251 7.11 0.52 -6.94
N VAL A 252 6.57 -0.61 -7.42
CA VAL A 252 7.37 -1.80 -7.77
C VAL A 252 8.39 -1.48 -8.85
N VAL A 253 7.93 -0.86 -9.94
CA VAL A 253 8.77 -0.51 -11.08
C VAL A 253 9.81 0.55 -10.70
N GLY A 254 9.41 1.58 -9.96
CA GLY A 254 10.31 2.62 -9.47
C GLY A 254 11.43 2.02 -8.59
N TYR A 255 11.09 1.11 -7.68
CA TYR A 255 12.08 0.38 -6.89
C TYR A 255 13.02 -0.45 -7.76
N ALA A 256 12.47 -1.18 -8.74
CA ALA A 256 13.24 -2.02 -9.64
C ALA A 256 14.30 -1.22 -10.41
N LEU A 257 13.89 -0.11 -11.01
CA LEU A 257 14.76 0.79 -11.76
C LEU A 257 15.82 1.44 -10.84
N GLU A 258 15.41 1.97 -9.68
CA GLU A 258 16.33 2.61 -8.73
C GLU A 258 17.40 1.65 -8.22
N LYS A 259 17.00 0.42 -7.89
CA LYS A 259 17.90 -0.61 -7.35
C LYS A 259 18.58 -1.47 -8.41
N LYS A 260 18.34 -1.21 -9.70
CA LYS A 260 18.82 -2.03 -10.83
C LYS A 260 18.55 -3.51 -10.59
N SER A 261 17.32 -3.82 -10.21
CA SER A 261 16.91 -5.16 -9.84
C SER A 261 16.94 -6.10 -11.04
N ASP A 262 17.20 -7.38 -10.79
CA ASP A 262 17.18 -8.41 -11.83
C ASP A 262 15.81 -8.48 -12.53
N LEU A 263 15.83 -8.49 -13.86
CA LEU A 263 14.61 -8.50 -14.67
C LEU A 263 13.75 -9.74 -14.40
N VAL A 264 14.38 -10.92 -14.34
CA VAL A 264 13.65 -12.18 -14.17
C VAL A 264 12.90 -12.16 -12.84
N TRP A 265 13.54 -11.67 -11.79
CA TRP A 265 12.91 -11.47 -10.49
C TRP A 265 11.71 -10.52 -10.55
N VAL A 266 11.85 -9.36 -11.20
CA VAL A 266 10.74 -8.38 -11.32
C VAL A 266 9.61 -8.91 -12.19
N ASN A 267 9.90 -9.65 -13.26
CA ASN A 267 8.90 -10.33 -14.09
C ASN A 267 8.03 -11.26 -13.23
N VAL A 268 8.65 -12.18 -12.49
CA VAL A 268 7.92 -13.15 -11.66
C VAL A 268 7.09 -12.42 -10.59
N LEU A 269 7.66 -11.37 -9.98
CA LEU A 269 6.96 -10.55 -9.00
C LEU A 269 5.71 -9.87 -9.59
N LEU A 270 5.86 -9.19 -10.73
CA LEU A 270 4.75 -8.51 -11.39
C LEU A 270 3.70 -9.50 -11.91
N GLU A 271 4.11 -10.66 -12.39
CA GLU A 271 3.19 -11.73 -12.78
C GLU A 271 2.34 -12.18 -11.59
N VAL A 272 2.97 -12.50 -10.46
CA VAL A 272 2.28 -12.88 -9.21
C VAL A 272 1.32 -11.79 -8.74
N CYS A 273 1.76 -10.54 -8.72
CA CYS A 273 0.93 -9.40 -8.33
C CYS A 273 -0.24 -9.21 -9.29
N THR A 274 -0.01 -9.30 -10.61
CA THR A 274 -1.05 -9.12 -11.63
C THR A 274 -2.06 -10.26 -11.60
N LYS A 275 -1.64 -11.51 -11.35
CA LYS A 275 -2.55 -12.65 -11.15
C LYS A 275 -3.50 -12.40 -9.97
N LYS A 276 -2.98 -11.77 -8.90
CA LYS A 276 -3.76 -11.43 -7.71
C LYS A 276 -4.70 -10.24 -7.91
N THR A 277 -4.38 -9.32 -8.82
CA THR A 277 -5.26 -8.21 -9.20
C THR A 277 -6.59 -8.72 -9.76
N HIS A 278 -7.69 -8.07 -9.37
CA HIS A 278 -9.02 -8.31 -9.93
C HIS A 278 -8.97 -8.28 -11.46
N ILE A 279 -9.61 -9.24 -12.13
CA ILE A 279 -9.50 -9.47 -13.58
C ILE A 279 -9.76 -8.21 -14.41
N GLU A 280 -10.73 -7.39 -13.99
CA GLU A 280 -11.12 -6.13 -14.64
C GLU A 280 -10.09 -5.01 -14.49
N LEU A 281 -9.12 -5.14 -13.59
CA LEU A 281 -8.12 -4.11 -13.30
C LEU A 281 -6.70 -4.52 -13.74
N ARG A 282 -6.47 -5.76 -14.17
CA ARG A 282 -5.14 -6.24 -14.58
C ARG A 282 -4.50 -5.40 -15.68
N TYR A 283 -5.31 -4.91 -16.63
CA TYR A 283 -4.83 -4.05 -17.71
C TYR A 283 -4.13 -2.77 -17.22
N ARG A 284 -4.48 -2.30 -16.01
CA ARG A 284 -3.85 -1.12 -15.39
C ARG A 284 -2.36 -1.30 -15.18
N VAL A 285 -1.91 -2.52 -14.88
CA VAL A 285 -0.48 -2.82 -14.69
C VAL A 285 0.30 -2.50 -15.97
N ILE A 286 -0.20 -2.96 -17.13
CA ILE A 286 0.40 -2.64 -18.44
C ILE A 286 0.30 -1.14 -18.74
N SER A 287 -0.86 -0.51 -18.51
CA SER A 287 -1.00 0.93 -18.75
C SER A 287 0.01 1.76 -17.94
N VAL A 288 0.30 1.37 -16.71
CA VAL A 288 1.30 2.04 -15.87
C VAL A 288 2.71 1.78 -16.39
N LEU A 289 3.03 0.55 -16.80
CA LEU A 289 4.33 0.23 -17.38
C LEU A 289 4.60 1.03 -18.67
N ILE A 290 3.62 1.14 -19.57
CA ILE A 290 3.70 1.97 -20.77
C ILE A 290 3.87 3.45 -20.41
N LEU A 291 3.13 3.93 -19.41
CA LEU A 291 3.26 5.31 -18.93
C LEU A 291 4.66 5.59 -18.34
N GLU A 292 5.28 4.63 -17.66
CA GLU A 292 6.65 4.80 -17.17
C GLU A 292 7.69 4.64 -18.28
N LEU A 293 7.43 3.78 -19.28
CA LEU A 293 8.27 3.64 -20.48
C LEU A 293 8.32 4.94 -21.28
N THR A 294 7.17 5.58 -21.50
CA THR A 294 7.09 6.87 -22.21
C THR A 294 7.79 8.02 -21.48
N LYS A 295 7.94 7.92 -20.15
CA LYS A 295 8.69 8.89 -19.33
C LYS A 295 10.18 8.57 -19.21
N ALA A 296 10.59 7.33 -19.48
CA ALA A 296 11.97 6.90 -19.33
C ALA A 296 12.88 7.65 -20.29
N LYS A 297 14.00 8.18 -19.76
CA LYS A 297 14.93 9.00 -20.53
C LYS A 297 16.12 8.19 -21.05
N ASP A 298 16.63 7.30 -20.22
CA ASP A 298 17.77 6.45 -20.55
C ASP A 298 17.34 5.15 -21.21
N ILE A 299 18.22 4.65 -22.09
CA ILE A 299 18.03 3.41 -22.85
C ILE A 299 17.87 2.20 -21.94
N GLN A 300 18.61 2.14 -20.82
CA GLN A 300 18.56 0.99 -19.90
C GLN A 300 17.17 0.83 -19.29
N SER A 301 16.58 1.92 -18.79
CA SER A 301 15.22 1.92 -18.25
C SER A 301 14.18 1.61 -19.33
N LYS A 302 14.33 2.16 -20.55
CA LYS A 302 13.45 1.84 -21.67
C LYS A 302 13.48 0.35 -22.00
N SER A 303 14.67 -0.23 -22.15
CA SER A 303 14.86 -1.66 -22.44
C SER A 303 14.28 -2.55 -21.36
N PHE A 304 14.60 -2.26 -20.09
CA PHE A 304 14.04 -2.98 -18.95
C PHE A 304 12.51 -2.98 -18.95
N LEU A 305 11.89 -1.82 -19.15
CA LEU A 305 10.43 -1.69 -19.18
C LEU A 305 9.81 -2.38 -20.40
N SER A 306 10.40 -2.24 -21.58
CA SER A 306 9.94 -2.91 -22.81
C SER A 306 9.90 -4.43 -22.63
N MET A 307 10.95 -5.00 -22.05
CA MET A 307 11.03 -6.42 -21.75
C MET A 307 9.99 -6.85 -20.71
N LEU A 308 9.80 -6.09 -19.62
CA LEU A 308 8.73 -6.38 -18.64
C LEU A 308 7.34 -6.39 -19.29
N ILE A 309 7.05 -5.39 -20.13
CA ILE A 309 5.77 -5.26 -20.83
C ILE A 309 5.55 -6.45 -21.76
N SER A 310 6.54 -6.77 -22.60
CA SER A 310 6.45 -7.87 -23.56
C SER A 310 6.24 -9.21 -22.85
N ASN A 311 7.00 -9.48 -21.78
CA ASN A 311 6.87 -10.71 -20.99
C ASN A 311 5.49 -10.84 -20.34
N LEU A 312 4.96 -9.77 -19.76
CA LEU A 312 3.65 -9.80 -19.09
C LEU A 312 2.50 -9.92 -20.08
N LEU A 313 2.57 -9.24 -21.23
CA LEU A 313 1.60 -9.38 -22.33
C LEU A 313 1.63 -10.79 -22.93
N SER A 314 2.79 -11.43 -22.96
CA SER A 314 2.95 -12.80 -23.47
C SER A 314 2.61 -13.90 -22.46
N CYS A 315 2.29 -13.54 -21.20
CA CYS A 315 2.03 -14.51 -20.14
C CYS A 315 0.66 -15.20 -20.32
N GLU A 316 0.66 -16.52 -20.47
CA GLU A 316 -0.56 -17.30 -20.74
C GLU A 316 -1.54 -17.31 -19.56
N ASP A 317 -1.02 -17.22 -18.34
CA ASP A 317 -1.83 -17.28 -17.12
C ASP A 317 -2.42 -15.91 -16.71
N VAL A 318 -2.05 -14.83 -17.40
CA VAL A 318 -2.49 -13.46 -17.08
C VAL A 318 -3.43 -12.96 -18.16
N ASN A 319 -4.71 -13.27 -18.01
CA ASN A 319 -5.74 -12.66 -18.85
C ASN A 319 -5.99 -11.20 -18.42
N MET A 320 -6.15 -10.30 -19.40
CA MET A 320 -6.39 -8.86 -19.18
C MET A 320 -7.64 -8.41 -19.94
N VAL A 321 -8.75 -8.22 -19.21
CA VAL A 321 -9.97 -7.71 -19.83
C VAL A 321 -9.90 -6.18 -19.93
N GLY A 322 -10.27 -5.63 -21.08
CA GLY A 322 -10.34 -4.18 -21.28
C GLY A 322 -9.00 -3.48 -21.54
N LEU A 323 -7.99 -4.21 -22.03
CA LEU A 323 -6.71 -3.63 -22.41
C LEU A 323 -6.90 -2.60 -23.56
N PRO A 324 -6.42 -1.35 -23.42
CA PRO A 324 -6.54 -0.33 -24.46
C PRO A 324 -5.48 -0.53 -25.56
N VAL A 325 -5.64 -1.61 -26.35
CA VAL A 325 -4.66 -2.07 -27.34
C VAL A 325 -4.25 -0.96 -28.31
N LYS A 326 -5.20 -0.17 -28.83
CA LYS A 326 -4.90 0.92 -29.77
C LYS A 326 -4.03 2.01 -29.16
N GLU A 327 -4.35 2.44 -27.95
CA GLU A 327 -3.59 3.49 -27.25
C GLU A 327 -2.16 3.01 -26.97
N ILE A 328 -2.01 1.78 -26.46
CA ILE A 328 -0.70 1.18 -26.19
C ILE A 328 0.12 1.06 -27.49
N LEU A 329 -0.49 0.61 -28.58
CA LEU A 329 0.18 0.53 -29.88
C LEU A 329 0.63 1.91 -30.37
N GLY A 330 -0.24 2.91 -30.30
CA GLY A 330 0.11 4.29 -30.66
C GLY A 330 1.30 4.84 -29.87
N ASP A 331 1.30 4.61 -28.55
CA ASP A 331 2.41 5.01 -27.67
C ASP A 331 3.73 4.34 -28.08
N VAL A 332 3.72 3.04 -28.37
CA VAL A 332 4.91 2.29 -28.79
C VAL A 332 5.42 2.74 -30.17
N LEU A 333 4.53 2.94 -31.14
CA LEU A 333 4.90 3.46 -32.47
C LEU A 333 5.49 4.87 -32.38
N GLN A 334 4.99 5.70 -31.46
CA GLN A 334 5.57 7.02 -31.20
C GLN A 334 6.99 6.91 -30.62
N LEU A 335 7.23 5.97 -29.70
CA LEU A 335 8.55 5.70 -29.14
C LEU A 335 9.54 5.20 -30.18
N GLU A 336 9.11 4.28 -31.04
CA GLU A 336 9.92 3.77 -32.16
C GLU A 336 10.27 4.87 -33.16
N LYS A 337 9.29 5.71 -33.53
CA LYS A 337 9.55 6.89 -34.37
C LYS A 337 10.58 7.81 -33.74
N HIS A 338 10.47 8.10 -32.44
CA HIS A 338 11.42 8.95 -31.74
C HIS A 338 12.82 8.34 -31.71
N LEU A 339 12.92 7.02 -31.46
CA LEU A 339 14.18 6.27 -31.48
C LEU A 339 14.87 6.39 -32.85
N ILE A 340 14.14 6.17 -33.94
CA ILE A 340 14.68 6.24 -35.31
C ILE A 340 15.19 7.65 -35.64
N LEU A 341 14.45 8.69 -35.24
CA LEU A 341 14.80 10.08 -35.58
C LEU A 341 15.95 10.63 -34.73
N ASN A 342 16.02 10.28 -33.44
CA ASN A 342 16.90 10.96 -32.48
C ASN A 342 18.04 10.08 -31.94
N GLU A 343 17.87 8.76 -31.97
CA GLU A 343 18.77 7.77 -31.38
C GLU A 343 19.09 6.68 -32.44
N SER A 344 19.29 7.12 -33.68
CA SER A 344 19.50 6.25 -34.85
C SER A 344 20.69 5.32 -34.63
N GLY A 345 20.41 4.03 -34.45
CA GLY A 345 21.42 2.97 -34.31
C GLY A 345 21.21 2.00 -33.15
N ASN A 346 20.26 2.23 -32.24
CA ASN A 346 19.95 1.24 -31.19
C ASN A 346 18.95 0.19 -31.69
N GLN A 347 19.45 -0.76 -32.47
CA GLN A 347 18.66 -1.84 -33.04
C GLN A 347 18.03 -2.73 -31.95
N GLU A 348 18.73 -2.97 -30.84
CA GLU A 348 18.22 -3.79 -29.73
C GLU A 348 16.93 -3.20 -29.16
N LEU A 349 16.91 -1.89 -28.86
CA LEU A 349 15.73 -1.24 -28.33
C LEU A 349 14.58 -1.17 -29.36
N ALA A 350 14.91 -1.04 -30.65
CA ALA A 350 13.91 -1.11 -31.72
C ALA A 350 13.28 -2.51 -31.79
N ASP A 351 14.08 -3.56 -31.66
CA ASP A 351 13.61 -4.95 -31.63
C ASP A 351 12.73 -5.21 -30.39
N GLU A 352 13.09 -4.64 -29.23
CA GLU A 352 12.28 -4.73 -28.00
C GLU A 352 10.93 -4.02 -28.13
N TYR A 353 10.84 -2.86 -28.79
CA TYR A 353 9.56 -2.22 -29.09
C TYR A 353 8.72 -3.06 -30.03
N ASN A 354 9.34 -3.66 -31.05
CA ASN A 354 8.68 -4.60 -31.93
C ASN A 354 8.17 -5.84 -31.17
N ASP A 355 8.90 -6.30 -30.15
CA ASP A 355 8.45 -7.39 -29.28
C ASP A 355 7.22 -7.01 -28.45
N ILE A 356 7.08 -5.76 -28.00
CA ILE A 356 5.83 -5.29 -27.37
C ILE A 356 4.67 -5.42 -28.36
N VAL A 357 4.84 -4.95 -29.60
CA VAL A 357 3.79 -5.02 -30.63
C VAL A 357 3.40 -6.48 -30.93
N ARG A 358 4.39 -7.37 -31.05
CA ARG A 358 4.17 -8.82 -31.24
C ARG A 358 3.41 -9.41 -30.05
N SER A 359 3.85 -9.16 -28.84
CA SER A 359 3.21 -9.65 -27.61
C SER A 359 1.79 -9.12 -27.44
N LEU A 360 1.54 -7.87 -27.81
CA LEU A 360 0.20 -7.27 -27.79
C LEU A 360 -0.78 -7.98 -28.75
N SER A 361 -0.28 -8.55 -29.85
CA SER A 361 -1.07 -9.32 -30.81
C SER A 361 -1.28 -10.80 -30.40
N LYS A 362 -0.54 -11.31 -29.41
CA LYS A 362 -0.55 -12.73 -29.03
C LYS A 362 -1.92 -13.19 -28.52
N HIS A 363 -2.59 -12.35 -27.72
CA HIS A 363 -3.91 -12.62 -27.18
C HIS A 363 -4.94 -11.67 -27.80
N ILE A 364 -6.09 -12.22 -28.19
CA ILE A 364 -7.20 -11.46 -28.77
C ILE A 364 -8.17 -11.06 -27.66
N TYR A 365 -8.18 -9.78 -27.30
CA TYR A 365 -9.04 -9.20 -26.27
C TYR A 365 -10.40 -8.75 -26.81
N TYR A 366 -10.49 -8.47 -28.12
CA TYR A 366 -11.73 -8.13 -28.81
C TYR A 366 -11.67 -8.48 -30.31
N ASN A 367 -12.84 -8.69 -30.93
CA ASN A 367 -12.96 -9.31 -32.26
C ASN A 367 -12.15 -8.63 -33.39
N ASN A 368 -12.10 -7.30 -33.41
CA ASN A 368 -11.46 -6.54 -34.48
C ASN A 368 -10.01 -6.15 -34.20
N GLN A 369 -9.40 -6.67 -33.12
CA GLN A 369 -8.11 -6.20 -32.63
C GLN A 369 -7.00 -6.18 -33.67
N ILE A 370 -6.80 -7.28 -34.40
CA ILE A 370 -5.72 -7.35 -35.39
C ILE A 370 -5.95 -6.36 -36.54
N ASN A 371 -7.19 -6.24 -37.03
CA ASN A 371 -7.53 -5.26 -38.07
C ASN A 371 -7.26 -3.83 -37.59
N ASP A 372 -7.65 -3.55 -36.36
CA ASP A 372 -7.46 -2.26 -35.69
C ASP A 372 -5.98 -1.92 -35.50
N MET A 373 -5.16 -2.89 -35.09
CA MET A 373 -3.71 -2.72 -34.96
C MET A 373 -3.05 -2.44 -36.32
N VAL A 374 -3.42 -3.20 -37.36
CA VAL A 374 -2.91 -3.01 -38.72
C VAL A 374 -3.30 -1.64 -39.27
N GLN A 375 -4.54 -1.20 -39.04
CA GLN A 375 -5.00 0.13 -39.43
C GLN A 375 -4.20 1.24 -38.76
N GLU A 376 -3.91 1.11 -37.46
CA GLU A 376 -3.10 2.09 -36.71
C GLU A 376 -1.68 2.19 -37.28
N ILE A 377 -1.02 1.06 -37.53
CA ILE A 377 0.33 0.99 -38.11
C ILE A 377 0.35 1.65 -39.50
N PHE A 378 -0.61 1.31 -40.37
CA PHE A 378 -0.70 1.94 -41.69
C PHE A 378 -0.99 3.45 -41.59
N GLY A 379 -1.85 3.86 -40.66
CA GLY A 379 -2.13 5.26 -40.38
C GLY A 379 -0.85 6.04 -40.05
N TYR A 380 -0.03 5.49 -39.15
CA TYR A 380 1.28 6.06 -38.79
C TYR A 380 2.23 6.14 -39.99
N TYR A 381 2.34 5.06 -40.77
CA TYR A 381 3.20 5.00 -41.96
C TYR A 381 2.81 6.06 -43.01
N TYR A 382 1.52 6.20 -43.32
CA TYR A 382 1.06 7.18 -44.29
C TYR A 382 1.29 8.63 -43.83
N GLN A 383 1.13 8.91 -42.53
CA GLN A 383 1.46 10.22 -41.97
C GLN A 383 2.94 10.56 -42.10
N LEU A 384 3.83 9.59 -41.89
CA LEU A 384 5.28 9.78 -42.08
C LEU A 384 5.61 10.16 -43.52
N ILE A 385 5.12 9.38 -44.50
CA ILE A 385 5.36 9.64 -45.93
C ILE A 385 4.79 11.00 -46.36
N ALA A 386 3.59 11.35 -45.89
CA ALA A 386 2.97 12.62 -46.21
C ALA A 386 3.82 13.81 -45.71
N THR A 387 4.42 13.67 -44.52
CA THR A 387 5.28 14.70 -43.93
C THR A 387 6.59 14.86 -44.70
N GLU A 388 7.23 13.76 -45.13
CA GLU A 388 8.43 13.81 -45.96
C GLU A 388 8.16 14.46 -47.34
N LYS A 389 7.03 14.12 -47.97
CA LYS A 389 6.64 14.73 -49.26
C LYS A 389 6.40 16.24 -49.15
N LEU A 390 5.81 16.72 -48.05
CA LEU A 390 5.59 18.15 -47.81
C LEU A 390 6.93 18.90 -47.65
N GLN A 391 7.89 18.33 -46.94
CA GLN A 391 9.24 18.91 -46.76
C GLN A 391 10.02 18.99 -48.09
N LEU A 392 9.90 17.98 -48.95
CA LEU A 392 10.54 17.98 -50.28
C LEU A 392 9.88 18.92 -51.29
N SER A 393 8.60 19.27 -51.11
CA SER A 393 7.87 20.21 -51.98
C SER A 393 8.02 21.69 -51.59
N SER A 394 8.67 21.96 -50.46
CA SER A 394 8.92 23.32 -49.93
C SER A 394 10.38 23.77 -50.04
N THR A 395 11.24 22.92 -50.61
CA THR A 395 12.56 23.23 -51.16
C THR A 395 12.49 23.31 -52.68
#